data_AF-A0A6A3I2J7-F1
#
_entry.id   AF-A0A6A3I2J7-F1
#
_cell.length_a   1.000
_cell.length_b   1.000
_cell.length_c   1.000
_cell.angle_alpha   90.00
_cell.angle_beta   90.00
_cell.angle_gamma   90.00
#
_symmetry.space_group_name_H-M   'P 1'
#
loop_
_entity.id
_entity.type
_entity.pdbx_description
1 polymer ?
#
loop_
_entity_poly.entity_id
_entity_poly.type
_entity_poly.pdbx_seq_one_letter_code
_entity_poly.pdbx_strand_id
1 'polypeptide(L)'
;MGTLVVLIVVTVIGYALLWQIRNQVVHEGKQLTATQQVEGMWAMCLRRLRAVAKKESDRPETRTQGIYLKLSIDCLTEMAAEASRAEEPSPPPAPWLQHTEMALSKRLRLYQEANNA
;
A
#
# COMPACT_ATOMS: atom_id res chain seq x y z
N MET A 1 10.86 -22.82 -10.24
CA MET A 1 10.88 -22.01 -11.47
C MET A 1 10.12 -20.69 -11.32
N GLY A 2 8.87 -20.65 -10.82
CA GLY A 2 8.07 -19.41 -10.75
C GLY A 2 8.57 -18.34 -9.77
N THR A 3 9.14 -18.72 -8.63
CA THR A 3 9.68 -17.78 -7.63
C THR A 3 10.89 -17.00 -8.14
N LEU A 4 11.73 -17.63 -8.96
CA LEU A 4 12.92 -17.02 -9.54
C LEU A 4 12.55 -15.91 -10.55
N VAL A 5 11.52 -16.16 -11.37
CA VAL A 5 11.02 -15.19 -12.35
C VAL A 5 10.43 -13.96 -11.67
N VAL A 6 9.65 -14.15 -10.60
CA VAL A 6 9.09 -13.02 -9.83
C VAL A 6 10.20 -12.21 -9.16
N LEU A 7 11.19 -12.87 -8.55
CA LEU A 7 12.34 -12.18 -7.95
C LEU A 7 13.13 -11.37 -8.97
N ILE A 8 13.40 -11.95 -10.15
CA ILE A 8 14.12 -11.28 -11.25
C ILE A 8 13.30 -10.09 -11.76
N VAL A 9 11.98 -10.25 -11.95
CA VAL A 9 11.12 -9.14 -12.40
C VAL A 9 11.12 -8.01 -11.38
N VAL A 10 11.00 -8.32 -10.09
CA VAL A 10 11.03 -7.31 -9.01
C VAL A 10 12.41 -6.63 -8.91
N THR A 11 13.51 -7.37 -9.03
CA THR A 11 14.86 -6.77 -9.00
C THR A 11 15.17 -5.94 -10.23
N VAL A 12 14.77 -6.38 -11.42
CA VAL A 12 14.99 -5.64 -12.68
C VAL A 12 14.16 -4.36 -12.70
N ILE A 13 12.92 -4.41 -12.20
CA ILE A 13 12.08 -3.21 -12.07
C ILE A 13 12.66 -2.26 -11.03
N GLY A 14 13.04 -2.75 -9.85
CA GLY A 14 13.69 -1.93 -8.81
C GLY A 14 14.99 -1.27 -9.30
N TYR A 15 15.81 -2.01 -10.03
CA TYR A 15 17.06 -1.52 -10.60
C TYR A 15 16.81 -0.47 -11.69
N ALA A 16 15.85 -0.70 -12.59
CA ALA A 16 15.46 0.28 -13.62
C ALA A 16 14.94 1.58 -13.00
N LEU A 17 14.22 1.50 -11.87
CA LEU A 17 13.72 2.67 -11.15
C LEU A 17 14.85 3.47 -10.50
N LEU A 18 15.77 2.81 -9.79
CA LEU A 18 16.94 3.46 -9.20
C LEU A 18 17.80 4.14 -10.28
N TRP A 19 17.94 3.50 -11.44
CA TRP A 19 18.68 4.06 -12.56
C TRP A 19 17.99 5.29 -13.17
N GLN A 20 16.66 5.29 -13.30
CA GLN A 20 15.92 6.46 -13.78
C GLN A 20 15.99 7.64 -12.81
N ILE A 21 15.89 7.39 -11.49
CA ILE A 21 16.06 8.45 -10.46
C ILE A 21 17.44 9.06 -10.57
N ARG A 22 18.47 8.21 -10.62
CA ARG A 22 19.86 8.67 -10.76
C ARG A 22 20.04 9.53 -12.01
N ASN A 23 19.50 9.11 -13.15
CA ASN A 23 19.65 9.86 -14.38
C ASN A 23 18.85 11.16 -14.40
N GLN A 24 17.65 11.22 -13.81
CA GLN A 24 16.90 12.47 -13.71
C GLN A 24 17.58 13.49 -12.79
N VAL A 25 18.11 13.04 -11.65
CA VAL A 25 18.80 13.91 -10.68
C VAL A 25 20.16 14.37 -11.23
N VAL A 26 20.91 13.48 -11.89
CA VAL A 26 22.26 13.78 -12.38
C VAL A 26 22.28 14.53 -13.71
N HIS A 27 21.31 14.29 -14.61
CA HIS A 27 21.35 14.87 -15.97
C HIS A 27 20.31 15.95 -16.25
N GLU A 28 19.13 15.93 -15.62
CA GLU A 28 18.10 16.93 -15.93
C GLU A 28 18.10 18.13 -14.97
N GLY A 29 18.84 18.08 -13.85
CA GLY A 29 18.94 19.19 -12.88
C GLY A 29 17.59 19.62 -12.28
N LYS A 30 16.52 18.85 -12.49
CA LYS A 30 15.17 19.18 -12.05
C LYS A 30 15.06 18.93 -10.55
N GLN A 31 14.87 20.00 -9.78
CA GLN A 31 14.40 19.93 -8.39
C GLN A 31 12.90 19.58 -8.38
N LEU A 32 12.56 18.34 -8.72
CA LEU A 32 11.24 17.82 -8.44
C LEU A 32 11.16 17.48 -6.96
N THR A 33 10.10 17.92 -6.29
CA THR A 33 9.81 17.54 -4.91
C THR A 33 9.73 16.00 -4.86
N ALA A 34 10.52 15.37 -3.99
CA ALA A 34 10.72 13.92 -3.96
C ALA A 34 9.40 13.13 -3.97
N THR A 35 8.35 13.67 -3.34
CA THR A 35 6.99 13.13 -3.34
C THR A 35 6.35 13.06 -4.73
N GLN A 36 6.43 14.12 -5.55
CA GLN A 36 5.86 14.13 -6.90
C GLN A 36 6.59 13.18 -7.85
N GLN A 37 7.90 13.02 -7.69
CA GLN A 37 8.69 12.06 -8.44
C GLN A 37 8.30 10.62 -8.12
N VAL A 38 8.17 10.30 -6.82
CA VAL A 38 7.79 8.96 -6.38
C VAL A 38 6.39 8.60 -6.87
N GLU A 39 5.42 9.51 -6.80
CA GLU A 39 4.06 9.28 -7.30
C GLU A 39 4.03 9.05 -8.82
N GLY A 40 4.74 9.90 -9.59
CA GLY A 40 4.82 9.76 -11.04
C GLY A 40 5.49 8.45 -11.46
N MET A 41 6.55 8.05 -10.76
CA MET A 41 7.24 6.79 -10.98
C MET A 41 6.38 5.59 -10.60
N TRP A 42 5.70 5.64 -9.46
CA TRP A 42 4.76 4.62 -9.00
C TRP A 42 3.67 4.38 -10.03
N ALA A 43 3.04 5.45 -10.52
CA ALA A 43 1.99 5.38 -11.54
C ALA A 43 2.49 4.82 -12.88
N MET A 44 3.73 5.12 -13.28
CA MET A 44 4.35 4.53 -14.48
C MET A 44 4.65 3.04 -14.29
N CYS A 45 5.18 2.66 -13.12
CA CYS A 45 5.53 1.28 -12.83
C CYS A 45 4.30 0.37 -12.79
N LEU A 46 3.25 0.80 -12.09
CA LEU A 46 1.98 0.08 -12.06
C LEU A 46 1.38 -0.10 -13.46
N ARG A 47 1.44 0.93 -14.32
CA ARG A 47 0.99 0.82 -15.72
C ARG A 47 1.75 -0.25 -16.49
N ARG A 48 3.09 -0.29 -16.37
CA ARG A 48 3.92 -1.29 -17.04
C ARG A 48 3.63 -2.70 -16.51
N LEU A 49 3.54 -2.85 -15.20
CA LEU A 49 3.21 -4.11 -14.56
C LEU A 49 1.83 -4.64 -14.98
N ARG A 50 0.81 -3.76 -15.08
CA ARG A 50 -0.51 -4.15 -15.60
C ARG A 50 -0.46 -4.60 -17.06
N ALA A 51 0.33 -3.91 -17.90
CA ALA A 51 0.51 -4.30 -19.29
C ALA A 51 1.18 -5.69 -19.41
N VAL A 52 2.18 -5.97 -18.57
CA VAL A 52 2.83 -7.29 -18.49
C VAL A 52 1.83 -8.35 -17.98
N ALA A 53 1.10 -8.06 -16.90
CA ALA A 53 0.10 -8.99 -16.35
C ALA A 53 -0.96 -9.36 -17.39
N LYS A 54 -1.47 -8.38 -18.15
CA LYS A 54 -2.40 -8.60 -19.26
C LYS A 54 -1.79 -9.46 -20.36
N LYS A 55 -0.58 -9.10 -20.81
CA LYS A 55 0.12 -9.85 -21.87
C LYS A 55 0.38 -11.30 -21.48
N GLU A 56 0.76 -11.56 -20.23
CA GLU A 56 0.97 -12.91 -19.71
C GLU A 56 -0.36 -13.64 -19.46
N SER A 57 -1.44 -12.94 -19.13
CA SER A 57 -2.77 -13.57 -18.98
C SER A 57 -3.37 -14.01 -20.32
N ASP A 58 -3.03 -13.32 -21.41
CA ASP A 58 -3.50 -13.62 -22.76
C ASP A 58 -2.76 -14.83 -23.38
N ARG A 59 -1.61 -15.23 -22.80
CA ARG A 59 -0.80 -16.37 -23.25
C ARG A 59 -1.21 -17.64 -22.52
N PRO A 60 -1.55 -18.74 -23.21
CA PRO A 60 -2.04 -19.97 -22.55
C PRO A 60 -0.98 -20.60 -21.62
N GLU A 61 0.30 -20.51 -21.98
CA GLU A 61 1.42 -21.09 -21.23
C GLU A 61 1.69 -20.40 -19.89
N THR A 62 1.47 -19.09 -19.83
CA THR A 62 1.78 -18.24 -18.67
C THR A 62 0.54 -17.59 -18.06
N ARG A 63 -0.66 -17.99 -18.51
CA ARG A 63 -1.96 -17.43 -18.11
C ARG A 63 -2.12 -17.31 -16.61
N THR A 64 -1.82 -18.39 -15.89
CA THR A 64 -1.92 -18.45 -14.43
C THR A 64 -1.00 -17.43 -13.76
N GLN A 65 0.21 -17.23 -14.29
CA GLN A 65 1.17 -16.24 -13.77
C GLN A 65 0.68 -14.82 -14.05
N GLY A 66 0.11 -14.55 -15.24
CA GLY A 66 -0.51 -13.27 -15.55
C GLY A 66 -1.68 -12.92 -14.64
N ILE A 67 -2.53 -13.90 -14.32
CA ILE A 67 -3.64 -13.75 -13.36
C ILE A 67 -3.11 -13.45 -11.96
N TYR A 68 -2.14 -14.22 -11.46
CA TYR A 68 -1.54 -13.95 -10.14
C TYR A 68 -0.89 -12.57 -10.08
N LEU A 69 -0.15 -12.18 -11.12
CA LEU A 69 0.47 -10.85 -11.18
C LEU A 69 -0.59 -9.74 -11.15
N LYS A 70 -1.71 -9.93 -11.86
CA LYS A 70 -2.84 -8.99 -11.84
C LYS A 70 -3.42 -8.84 -10.43
N LEU A 71 -3.71 -9.95 -9.75
CA LEU A 71 -4.24 -9.95 -8.38
C LEU A 71 -3.29 -9.26 -7.40
N SER A 72 -1.98 -9.51 -7.52
CA SER A 72 -0.98 -8.84 -6.68
C SER A 72 -0.95 -7.32 -6.92
N ILE A 73 -1.08 -6.86 -8.16
CA ILE A 73 -1.14 -5.43 -8.49
C ILE A 73 -2.41 -4.80 -7.91
N ASP A 74 -3.54 -5.49 -8.01
CA ASP A 74 -4.82 -5.00 -7.48
C ASP A 74 -4.75 -4.86 -5.95
N CYS A 75 -4.21 -5.87 -5.26
CA CYS A 75 -3.95 -5.84 -3.81
C CYS A 75 -3.03 -4.67 -3.39
N LEU A 76 -1.91 -4.46 -4.10
CA LEU A 76 -1.01 -3.33 -3.84
C LEU A 76 -1.70 -1.97 -4.03
N THR A 77 -2.61 -1.87 -5.00
CA THR A 77 -3.35 -0.64 -5.26
C THR A 77 -4.38 -0.38 -4.15
N GLU A 78 -5.06 -1.41 -3.67
CA GLU A 78 -6.03 -1.33 -2.58
C GLU A 78 -5.37 -0.99 -1.24
N MET A 79 -4.23 -1.62 -0.92
CA MET A 79 -3.44 -1.27 0.27
C MET A 79 -2.99 0.19 0.28
N ALA A 80 -2.58 0.72 -0.87
CA ALA A 80 -2.23 2.13 -0.99
C ALA A 80 -3.43 3.05 -0.74
N ALA A 81 -4.61 2.68 -1.24
CA ALA A 81 -5.84 3.44 -1.00
C ALA A 81 -6.28 3.41 0.47
N GLU A 82 -6.12 2.27 1.15
CA GLU A 82 -6.44 2.15 2.58
C GLU A 82 -5.47 2.96 3.44
N ALA A 83 -4.18 2.97 3.12
CA ALA A 83 -3.19 3.81 3.80
C ALA A 83 -3.53 5.31 3.70
N SER A 84 -4.07 5.76 2.56
CA SER A 84 -4.53 7.14 2.39
C SER A 84 -5.81 7.48 3.18
N ARG A 85 -6.65 6.48 3.50
CA ARG A 85 -7.87 6.68 4.30
C ARG A 85 -7.61 6.75 5.80
N ALA A 86 -6.52 6.15 6.27
CA ALA A 86 -6.13 6.20 7.67
C ALA A 86 -5.77 7.62 8.17
N GLU A 87 -5.57 8.58 7.26
CA GLU A 87 -5.36 10.00 7.58
C GLU A 87 -6.66 10.79 7.74
N GLU A 88 -7.82 10.23 7.39
CA GLU A 88 -9.10 10.88 7.71
C GLU A 88 -9.37 10.82 9.22
N PRO A 89 -9.82 11.92 9.84
CA PRO A 89 -10.21 11.89 11.24
C PRO A 89 -11.33 10.86 11.41
N SER A 90 -11.06 9.87 12.27
CA SER A 90 -12.02 8.84 12.67
C SER A 90 -13.41 9.46 12.85
N PRO A 91 -14.47 8.87 12.27
CA PRO A 91 -15.82 9.34 12.53
C PRO A 91 -16.04 9.37 14.05
N PRO A 92 -16.76 10.39 14.56
CA PRO A 92 -17.03 10.48 15.98
C PRO A 92 -17.66 9.15 16.45
N PRO A 93 -17.17 8.59 17.57
CA PRO A 93 -17.64 7.29 18.04
C PRO A 93 -19.15 7.34 18.23
N ALA A 94 -19.82 6.26 17.83
CA ALA A 94 -21.27 6.19 17.88
C ALA A 94 -21.78 6.49 19.32
N PRO A 95 -22.92 7.19 19.50
CA PRO A 95 -23.36 7.68 20.80
C PRO A 95 -23.49 6.60 21.89
N TRP A 96 -23.86 5.38 21.49
CA TRP A 96 -23.97 4.23 22.39
C TRP A 96 -22.61 3.75 22.92
N LEU A 97 -21.53 3.94 22.16
CA LEU A 97 -20.17 3.60 22.58
C LEU A 97 -19.71 4.54 23.69
N GLN A 98 -19.97 5.85 23.57
CA GLN A 98 -19.65 6.85 24.60
C GLN A 98 -20.38 6.59 25.92
N HIS A 99 -21.66 6.20 25.87
CA HIS A 99 -22.42 5.82 27.06
C HIS A 99 -21.83 4.59 27.76
N THR A 100 -21.37 3.62 26.98
CA THR A 100 -20.77 2.39 27.50
C THR A 100 -19.43 2.67 28.17
N GLU A 101 -18.62 3.55 27.57
CA GLU A 101 -17.31 3.97 28.08
C GLU A 101 -17.44 4.73 29.42
N MET A 102 -18.41 5.64 29.54
CA MET A 102 -18.72 6.32 30.81
C MET A 102 -19.24 5.35 31.89
N ALA A 103 -20.04 4.34 31.52
CA ALA A 103 -20.55 3.37 32.47
C ALA A 103 -19.46 2.43 32.99
N LEU A 104 -18.54 2.00 32.12
CA LEU A 104 -17.40 1.15 32.48
C LEU A 104 -16.41 1.88 33.38
N SER A 105 -16.07 3.13 33.04
CA SER A 105 -15.15 3.94 33.85
C SER A 105 -15.73 4.29 35.23
N LYS A 106 -17.04 4.52 35.35
CA LYS A 106 -17.72 4.62 36.66
C LYS A 106 -17.64 3.34 37.47
N ARG A 107 -17.88 2.17 36.86
CA ARG A 107 -17.77 0.87 37.54
C ARG A 107 -16.35 0.61 38.02
N LEU A 108 -15.35 0.92 37.19
CA LEU A 108 -13.95 0.69 37.51
C LEU A 108 -13.49 1.56 38.69
N ARG A 109 -13.97 2.81 38.77
CA ARG A 109 -13.72 3.70 39.91
C ARG A 109 -14.35 3.18 41.20
N LEU A 110 -15.59 2.68 41.15
CA LEU A 110 -16.25 2.04 42.31
C LEU A 110 -15.50 0.79 42.79
N TYR A 111 -14.98 -0.03 41.87
CA TYR A 111 -14.16 -1.18 42.24
C TYR A 111 -12.83 -0.76 42.88
N GLN A 112 -12.18 0.30 42.39
CA GLN A 112 -10.96 0.83 42.99
C GLN A 112 -11.19 1.40 44.40
N GLU A 113 -12.29 2.12 44.61
CA GLU A 113 -12.65 2.65 45.93
C GLU A 113 -12.96 1.52 46.93
N ALA A 114 -13.64 0.46 46.49
CA ALA A 114 -13.93 -0.71 47.32
C ALA A 114 -12.70 -1.57 47.65
N ASN A 115 -11.67 -1.58 46.78
CA ASN A 115 -10.44 -2.36 46.99
C ASN A 115 -9.38 -1.61 47.81
N ASN A 116 -9.48 -0.27 47.89
CA ASN A 116 -8.56 0.59 48.62
C ASN A 116 -9.09 0.98 50.03
N ALA A 117 -10.21 0.40 50.46
CA ALA A 117 -10.82 0.53 51.79
C ALA A 117 -10.53 -0.72 52.63
#